data_AF-A0A7S2SXX4-F1
#
_entry.id   AF-A0A7S2SXX4-F1
#
_cell.length_a   1.000
_cell.length_b   1.000
_cell.length_c   1.000
_cell.angle_alpha   90.00
_cell.angle_beta   90.00
_cell.angle_gamma   90.00
#
_symmetry.space_group_name_H-M   'P 1'
#
loop_
_entity.id
_entity.type
_entity.pdbx_description
1 polymer ?
#
loop_
_entity_poly.entity_id
_entity_poly.type
_entity_poly.pdbx_seq_one_letter_code
_entity_poly.pdbx_strand_id
1 'polypeptide(L)'
;MEFLAQYGDEEDEGGREEVGPKVVSSAKIVAAPEVDTVGLALAEDKVVRQGQQLQYQDPSKRVVYQNFKYEEMCAPLAGPSRAFESSGLNVGAKNHPLGNVQVAHVSSYNFDKQFTDFHSQGGAVDPAENRLVSSRRSAPEKPRPAKMAKAASGVPTSRPEKEEEEEEEEEE
;
A
#
# COMPACT_ATOMS: atom_id res chain seq x y z
N MET A 1 -17.86 63.74 -77.61
CA MET A 1 -17.20 63.35 -76.36
C MET A 1 -16.13 64.39 -76.10
N GLU A 2 -16.56 65.47 -75.43
CA GLU A 2 -15.71 66.37 -74.66
C GLU A 2 -15.08 65.59 -73.48
N PHE A 3 -14.17 66.22 -72.72
CA PHE A 3 -13.54 65.74 -71.47
C PHE A 3 -12.13 65.13 -71.56
N LEU A 4 -11.14 65.85 -72.12
CA LEU A 4 -9.74 65.65 -71.70
C LEU A 4 -8.82 66.87 -71.89
N ALA A 5 -9.31 68.09 -71.66
CA ALA A 5 -8.50 69.30 -71.85
C ALA A 5 -8.53 70.27 -70.67
N GLN A 6 -8.92 69.83 -69.48
CA GLN A 6 -9.02 70.71 -68.32
C GLN A 6 -8.59 70.01 -67.02
N TYR A 7 -7.41 69.38 -67.05
CA TYR A 7 -6.62 69.18 -65.83
C TYR A 7 -5.86 70.48 -65.56
N GLY A 8 -6.62 71.48 -65.10
CA GLY A 8 -6.09 72.64 -64.41
C GLY A 8 -6.34 72.44 -62.92
N ASP A 9 -5.25 72.46 -62.16
CA ASP A 9 -5.14 73.27 -60.94
C ASP A 9 -6.19 73.01 -59.84
N GLU A 10 -5.90 72.07 -58.94
CA GLU A 10 -6.43 72.11 -57.58
C GLU A 10 -5.32 71.75 -56.58
N GLU A 11 -4.98 72.73 -55.75
CA GLU A 11 -4.09 72.67 -54.60
C GLU A 11 -4.65 71.67 -53.56
N ASP A 12 -3.81 70.74 -53.09
CA ASP A 12 -4.13 69.91 -51.92
C ASP A 12 -3.01 70.02 -50.88
N GLU A 13 -3.29 70.81 -49.83
CA GLU A 13 -2.49 70.89 -48.61
C GLU A 13 -2.65 69.60 -47.79
N GLY A 14 -1.78 68.62 -48.04
CA GLY A 14 -1.66 67.40 -47.25
C GLY A 14 -0.37 67.37 -46.45
N GLY A 15 -0.42 67.85 -45.19
CA GLY A 15 0.68 67.76 -44.23
C GLY A 15 1.14 66.31 -44.03
N ARG A 16 2.35 66.00 -44.50
CA ARG A 16 3.00 64.70 -44.35
C ARG A 16 3.54 64.58 -42.93
N GLU A 17 2.81 63.90 -42.04
CA GLU A 17 3.40 63.47 -40.78
C GLU A 17 4.48 62.41 -41.07
N GLU A 18 5.73 62.77 -40.81
CA GLU A 18 6.89 61.89 -40.80
C GLU A 18 6.67 60.80 -39.74
N VAL A 19 6.19 59.62 -40.16
CA VAL A 19 6.17 58.41 -39.33
C VAL A 19 7.60 57.87 -39.26
N GLY A 20 8.45 58.54 -38.48
CA GLY A 20 9.77 58.02 -38.14
C GLY A 20 9.62 56.71 -37.34
N PRO A 21 10.44 55.68 -37.58
CA PRO A 21 10.37 54.46 -36.80
C PRO A 21 10.65 54.78 -35.34
N LYS A 22 9.64 54.59 -34.49
CA LYS A 22 9.76 54.74 -33.04
C LYS A 22 10.69 53.64 -32.56
N VAL A 23 11.97 53.98 -32.37
CA VAL A 23 12.98 53.06 -31.86
C VAL A 23 12.60 52.73 -30.43
N VAL A 24 11.92 51.60 -30.25
CA VAL A 24 11.71 51.01 -28.93
C VAL A 24 13.09 50.67 -28.40
N SER A 25 13.54 51.43 -27.41
CA SER A 25 14.79 51.15 -26.70
C SER A 25 14.71 49.70 -26.19
N SER A 26 15.59 48.84 -26.70
CA SER A 26 15.69 47.44 -26.28
C SER A 26 15.78 47.39 -24.76
N ALA A 27 14.74 46.86 -24.11
CA ALA A 27 14.78 46.59 -22.68
C ALA A 27 16.06 45.80 -22.39
N LYS A 28 16.86 46.26 -21.42
CA LYS A 28 18.04 45.52 -20.98
C LYS A 28 17.56 44.15 -20.52
N ILE A 29 17.80 43.12 -21.31
CA ILE A 29 17.61 41.74 -20.92
C ILE A 29 18.66 41.51 -19.84
N VAL A 30 18.26 41.68 -18.58
CA VAL A 30 19.08 41.25 -17.44
C VAL A 30 19.08 39.73 -17.54
N ALA A 31 20.17 39.18 -18.08
CA ALA A 31 20.40 37.76 -18.06
C ALA A 31 20.27 37.28 -16.62
N ALA A 32 19.43 36.25 -16.41
CA ALA A 32 19.27 35.65 -15.09
C ALA A 32 20.66 35.27 -14.53
N PRO A 33 20.92 35.50 -13.24
CA PRO A 33 22.22 35.14 -12.64
C PRO A 33 22.51 33.66 -12.90
N GLU A 34 23.77 33.33 -13.19
CA GLU A 34 24.23 31.96 -13.33
C GLU A 34 24.12 31.28 -11.97
N VAL A 35 23.04 30.52 -11.76
CA VAL A 35 22.81 29.79 -10.53
C VAL A 35 23.52 28.45 -10.65
N ASP A 36 24.56 28.26 -9.85
CA ASP A 36 25.19 26.95 -9.68
C ASP A 36 24.16 25.99 -9.07
N THR A 37 23.70 25.03 -9.88
CA THR A 37 22.63 24.09 -9.53
C THR A 37 23.16 22.79 -8.92
N VAL A 38 24.47 22.69 -8.73
CA VAL A 38 25.12 21.48 -8.21
C VAL A 38 24.66 21.22 -6.76
N GLY A 39 24.11 20.03 -6.53
CA GLY A 39 23.67 19.62 -5.19
C GLY A 39 22.33 20.21 -4.73
N LEU A 40 21.58 20.86 -5.63
CA LEU A 40 20.21 21.29 -5.40
C LEU A 40 19.24 20.35 -6.11
N ALA A 41 18.08 20.13 -5.50
CA ALA A 41 16.98 19.37 -6.06
C ALA A 41 15.67 20.12 -5.84
N LEU A 42 14.73 19.99 -6.78
CA LEU A 42 13.41 20.55 -6.65
C LEU A 42 12.52 19.53 -5.93
N ALA A 43 12.04 19.87 -4.74
CA ALA A 43 11.10 19.06 -3.97
C ALA A 43 9.92 19.95 -3.57
N GLU A 44 8.69 19.55 -3.88
CA GLU A 44 7.47 20.30 -3.54
C GLU A 44 7.55 21.79 -3.94
N ASP A 45 7.95 22.05 -5.19
CA ASP A 45 8.14 23.38 -5.78
C ASP A 45 9.18 24.28 -5.06
N LYS A 46 9.97 23.72 -4.14
CA LYS A 46 11.05 24.40 -3.44
C LYS A 46 12.41 23.83 -3.85
N VAL A 47 13.38 24.72 -3.98
CA VAL A 47 14.78 24.34 -4.21
C VAL A 47 15.40 23.96 -2.85
N VAL A 48 15.71 22.69 -2.69
CA VAL A 48 16.23 22.10 -1.46
C VAL A 48 17.60 21.46 -1.74
N ARG A 49 18.47 21.38 -0.73
CA ARG A 49 19.74 20.64 -0.87
C ARG A 49 19.43 19.16 -1.09
N GLN A 50 20.15 18.49 -1.99
CA GLN A 50 19.92 17.07 -2.31
C GLN A 50 19.91 16.17 -1.06
N GLY A 51 20.73 16.46 -0.04
CA GLY A 51 20.75 15.71 1.21
C GLY A 51 19.54 15.93 2.14
N GLN A 52 18.70 16.93 1.88
CA GLN A 52 17.47 17.22 2.63
C GLN A 52 16.20 16.73 1.90
N GLN A 53 16.35 16.20 0.68
CA GLN A 53 15.24 15.60 -0.06
C GLN A 53 14.88 14.23 0.53
N LEU A 54 13.57 13.94 0.64
CA LEU A 54 13.10 12.59 0.98
C LEU A 54 13.52 11.61 -0.11
N GLN A 55 14.24 10.56 0.30
CA GLN A 55 14.68 9.50 -0.59
C GLN A 55 13.73 8.32 -0.46
N TYR A 56 12.78 8.22 -1.38
CA TYR A 56 11.81 7.12 -1.37
C TYR A 56 12.44 5.81 -1.87
N GLN A 57 11.98 4.71 -1.28
CA GLN A 57 12.35 3.38 -1.72
C GLN A 57 11.61 3.03 -3.03
N ASP A 58 12.28 2.29 -3.91
CA ASP A 58 11.68 1.81 -5.16
C ASP A 58 10.67 0.68 -4.86
N PRO A 59 9.36 0.85 -5.15
CA PRO A 59 8.32 -0.11 -4.76
C PRO A 59 8.48 -1.49 -5.39
N SER A 60 9.25 -1.62 -6.48
CA SER A 60 9.50 -2.91 -7.13
C SER A 60 10.58 -3.74 -6.43
N LYS A 61 11.42 -3.10 -5.62
CA LYS A 61 12.55 -3.76 -4.95
C LYS A 61 12.10 -4.37 -3.64
N ARG A 62 12.46 -5.64 -3.42
CA ARG A 62 12.15 -6.38 -2.18
C ARG A 62 13.25 -6.31 -1.13
N VAL A 63 14.47 -5.97 -1.53
CA VAL A 63 15.65 -5.92 -0.67
C VAL A 63 16.15 -4.49 -0.62
N VAL A 64 16.45 -4.04 0.60
CA VAL A 64 16.97 -2.71 0.87
C VAL A 64 18.31 -2.85 1.58
N TYR A 65 19.29 -2.06 1.16
CA TYR A 65 20.66 -2.09 1.71
C TYR A 65 20.94 -0.99 2.73
N GLN A 66 20.03 -0.04 2.92
CA GLN A 66 20.13 1.03 3.92
C GLN A 66 18.89 1.08 4.80
N ASN A 67 19.02 1.63 6.00
CA ASN A 67 17.87 1.83 6.87
C ASN A 67 17.17 3.16 6.52
N PHE A 68 16.04 3.08 5.83
CA PHE A 68 15.17 4.24 5.56
C PHE A 68 14.35 4.63 6.78
N LYS A 69 13.86 5.86 6.79
CA LYS A 69 12.82 6.29 7.74
C LYS A 69 11.47 5.67 7.36
N TYR A 70 10.57 5.59 8.33
CA TYR A 70 9.21 5.07 8.11
C TYR A 70 8.48 5.82 6.99
N GLU A 71 8.52 7.15 7.00
CA GLU A 71 7.87 7.99 5.97
C GLU A 71 8.42 7.76 4.56
N GLU A 72 9.70 7.41 4.45
CA GLU A 72 10.37 7.17 3.16
C GLU A 72 10.07 5.78 2.59
N MET A 73 9.77 4.81 3.47
CA MET A 73 9.48 3.41 3.09
C MET A 73 7.98 3.15 2.90
N CYS A 74 7.13 3.76 3.72
CA CYS A 74 5.69 3.52 3.76
C CYS A 74 4.88 4.59 3.00
N ALA A 75 5.53 5.46 2.22
CA ALA A 75 4.85 6.43 1.38
C ALA A 75 3.95 5.73 0.35
N PRO A 76 2.71 6.22 0.13
CA PRO A 76 1.82 5.65 -0.87
C PRO A 76 2.34 5.90 -2.29
N LEU A 77 2.07 4.97 -3.20
CA LEU A 77 2.39 5.15 -4.61
C LEU A 77 1.51 6.27 -5.21
N ALA A 78 2.15 7.31 -5.75
CA ALA A 78 1.45 8.42 -6.39
C ALA A 78 0.93 8.04 -7.79
N GLY A 79 -0.29 8.49 -8.12
CA GLY A 79 -0.92 8.33 -9.42
C GLY A 79 -2.16 7.41 -9.43
N PRO A 80 -2.96 7.44 -10.50
CA PRO A 80 -4.13 6.58 -10.62
C PRO A 80 -3.73 5.12 -10.85
N SER A 81 -4.54 4.18 -10.32
CA SER A 81 -4.38 2.76 -10.62
C SER A 81 -4.62 2.48 -12.10
N ARG A 82 -3.91 1.49 -12.66
CA ARG A 82 -4.07 1.05 -14.05
C ARG A 82 -5.47 0.48 -14.26
N ALA A 83 -6.20 1.02 -15.25
CA ALA A 83 -7.61 0.68 -15.49
C ALA A 83 -7.85 -0.74 -16.03
N PHE A 84 -6.86 -1.36 -16.69
CA PHE A 84 -7.01 -2.64 -17.38
C PHE A 84 -6.43 -3.85 -16.62
N GLU A 85 -5.89 -3.65 -15.42
CA GLU A 85 -5.39 -4.75 -14.59
C GLU A 85 -6.53 -5.26 -13.70
N SER A 86 -7.10 -6.41 -14.05
CA SER A 86 -8.29 -6.99 -13.41
C SER A 86 -8.13 -7.29 -11.91
N SER A 87 -6.89 -7.29 -11.40
CA SER A 87 -6.55 -7.59 -10.01
C SER A 87 -5.96 -6.38 -9.25
N GLY A 88 -5.96 -5.18 -9.84
CA GLY A 88 -5.39 -3.95 -9.24
C GLY A 88 -3.92 -4.09 -8.82
N LEU A 89 -3.45 -3.19 -7.94
CA LEU A 89 -2.11 -3.15 -7.33
C LEU A 89 -1.63 -4.50 -6.74
N ASN A 90 -2.55 -5.44 -6.50
CA ASN A 90 -2.28 -6.70 -5.83
C ASN A 90 -1.68 -7.79 -6.73
N VAL A 91 -1.61 -7.61 -8.06
CA VAL A 91 -0.92 -8.58 -8.93
C VAL A 91 0.56 -8.66 -8.59
N GLY A 92 1.21 -7.50 -8.38
CA GLY A 92 2.64 -7.42 -8.07
C GLY A 92 3.01 -7.94 -6.67
N ALA A 93 2.02 -8.08 -5.79
CA ALA A 93 2.22 -8.56 -4.42
C ALA A 93 2.25 -10.09 -4.29
N LYS A 94 1.90 -10.84 -5.36
CA LYS A 94 1.88 -12.30 -5.34
C LYS A 94 3.26 -12.89 -5.65
N ASN A 95 3.61 -13.98 -4.96
CA ASN A 95 4.78 -14.81 -5.27
C ASN A 95 4.38 -16.10 -6.01
N HIS A 96 3.15 -16.57 -5.77
CA HIS A 96 2.58 -17.79 -6.31
C HIS A 96 1.25 -17.47 -7.03
N PRO A 97 0.80 -18.25 -8.04
CA PRO A 97 -0.45 -17.99 -8.75
C PRO A 97 -1.68 -17.76 -7.85
N LEU A 98 -1.72 -18.45 -6.70
CA LEU A 98 -2.81 -18.37 -5.72
C LEU A 98 -2.61 -17.30 -4.65
N GLY A 99 -1.43 -16.68 -4.51
CA GLY A 99 -1.17 -15.71 -3.45
C GLY A 99 0.29 -15.49 -3.11
N ASN A 100 0.54 -14.93 -1.93
CA ASN A 100 1.88 -14.71 -1.40
C ASN A 100 2.22 -15.83 -0.40
N VAL A 101 3.36 -16.49 -0.60
CA VAL A 101 3.88 -17.54 0.29
C VAL A 101 5.24 -17.08 0.79
N GLN A 102 5.36 -16.97 2.11
CA GLN A 102 6.57 -16.54 2.81
C GLN A 102 6.89 -17.55 3.91
N VAL A 103 8.19 -17.71 4.19
CA VAL A 103 8.65 -18.52 5.32
C VAL A 103 8.35 -17.75 6.60
N ALA A 104 7.64 -18.39 7.53
CA ALA A 104 7.34 -17.85 8.85
C ALA A 104 8.03 -18.69 9.92
N HIS A 105 8.57 -18.02 10.94
CA HIS A 105 9.19 -18.67 12.09
C HIS A 105 8.25 -18.60 13.29
N VAL A 106 7.44 -19.64 13.47
CA VAL A 106 6.48 -19.77 14.57
C VAL A 106 6.94 -20.86 15.54
N SER A 107 6.71 -20.66 16.84
CA SER A 107 6.95 -21.69 17.84
C SER A 107 6.04 -22.90 17.61
N SER A 108 6.60 -24.11 17.55
CA SER A 108 5.86 -25.36 17.31
C SER A 108 4.73 -25.55 18.32
N TYR A 109 5.03 -25.32 19.61
CA TYR A 109 4.03 -25.41 20.68
C TYR A 109 2.84 -24.47 20.45
N ASN A 110 3.10 -23.22 20.07
CA ASN A 110 2.03 -22.25 19.84
C ASN A 110 1.18 -22.62 18.62
N PHE A 111 1.83 -23.15 17.58
CA PHE A 111 1.13 -23.65 16.39
C PHE A 111 0.21 -24.84 16.74
N ASP A 112 0.75 -25.87 17.40
CA ASP A 112 -0.01 -27.09 17.75
C ASP A 112 -1.16 -26.79 18.71
N LYS A 113 -0.93 -25.85 19.65
CA LYS A 113 -1.97 -25.38 20.56
C LYS A 113 -3.11 -24.72 19.80
N GLN A 114 -2.83 -23.73 18.95
CA GLN A 114 -3.85 -23.00 18.19
C GLN A 114 -4.56 -23.91 17.18
N PHE A 115 -3.82 -24.83 16.56
CA PHE A 115 -4.38 -25.86 15.70
C PHE A 115 -5.39 -26.73 16.47
N THR A 116 -4.99 -27.26 17.63
CA THR A 116 -5.87 -28.09 18.46
C THR A 116 -7.08 -27.31 18.98
N ASP A 117 -6.88 -26.06 19.41
CA ASP A 117 -7.95 -25.18 19.88
C ASP A 117 -8.99 -24.94 18.77
N PHE A 118 -8.55 -24.68 17.52
CA PHE A 118 -9.46 -24.52 16.39
C PHE A 118 -10.28 -25.78 16.10
N HIS A 119 -9.63 -26.95 16.12
CA HIS A 119 -10.30 -28.22 15.80
C HIS A 119 -11.24 -28.69 16.93
N SER A 120 -10.92 -28.37 18.19
CA SER A 120 -11.72 -28.80 19.34
C SER A 120 -12.83 -27.80 19.71
N GLN A 121 -12.55 -26.51 19.67
CA GLN A 121 -13.45 -25.44 20.12
C GLN A 121 -14.05 -24.65 18.96
N GLY A 122 -13.53 -24.77 17.74
CA GLY A 122 -14.02 -24.04 16.59
C GLY A 122 -13.55 -22.58 16.53
N GLY A 123 -12.52 -22.21 17.31
CA GLY A 123 -11.91 -20.88 17.30
C GLY A 123 -10.43 -20.89 17.68
N ALA A 124 -9.67 -20.00 17.06
CA ALA A 124 -8.24 -19.82 17.29
C ALA A 124 -7.81 -18.38 16.96
N VAL A 125 -6.58 -18.03 17.29
CA VAL A 125 -6.04 -16.69 17.04
C VAL A 125 -5.47 -16.59 15.63
N ASP A 126 -5.79 -15.51 14.92
CA ASP A 126 -5.22 -15.15 13.62
C ASP A 126 -3.70 -14.92 13.76
N PRO A 127 -2.85 -15.66 13.03
CA PRO A 127 -1.41 -15.45 13.07
C PRO A 127 -0.96 -14.09 12.51
N ALA A 128 -1.79 -13.38 11.72
CA ALA A 128 -1.44 -12.10 11.13
C ALA A 128 -1.85 -10.91 12.02
N GLU A 129 -3.13 -10.86 12.43
CA GLU A 129 -3.70 -9.72 13.17
C GLU A 129 -3.81 -9.98 14.69
N ASN A 130 -3.39 -11.15 15.17
CA ASN A 130 -3.53 -11.60 16.55
C ASN A 130 -4.97 -11.44 17.10
N ARG A 131 -5.95 -11.59 16.20
CA ARG A 131 -7.38 -11.45 16.47
C ARG A 131 -8.02 -12.82 16.60
N LEU A 132 -9.03 -12.98 17.46
CA LEU A 132 -9.76 -14.25 17.54
C LEU A 132 -10.58 -14.49 16.25
N VAL A 133 -10.33 -15.62 15.59
CA VAL A 133 -11.07 -16.13 14.44
C VAL A 133 -11.85 -17.36 14.90
N SER A 134 -13.17 -17.26 14.90
CA SER A 134 -14.04 -18.40 15.19
C SER A 134 -14.89 -18.75 13.98
N SER A 135 -15.17 -20.04 13.82
CA SER A 135 -16.27 -20.46 12.96
C SER A 135 -17.56 -19.83 13.51
N ARG A 136 -18.43 -19.31 12.64
CA ARG A 136 -19.67 -18.59 13.00
C ARG A 136 -20.60 -19.31 14.00
N ARG A 137 -20.38 -20.60 14.28
CA ARG A 137 -21.12 -21.41 15.28
C ARG A 137 -20.46 -21.49 16.65
N SER A 138 -19.17 -21.22 16.77
CA SER A 138 -18.46 -21.20 18.04
C SER A 138 -18.67 -19.83 18.70
N ALA A 139 -19.66 -19.74 19.60
CA ALA A 139 -19.79 -18.60 20.49
C ALA A 139 -18.47 -18.38 21.27
N PRO A 140 -18.10 -17.13 21.62
CA PRO A 140 -16.94 -16.89 22.46
C PRO A 140 -17.22 -17.42 23.86
N GLU A 141 -16.82 -18.65 24.14
CA GLU A 141 -16.74 -19.13 25.51
C GLU A 141 -15.60 -18.38 26.22
N LYS A 142 -15.89 -17.80 27.38
CA LYS A 142 -15.00 -16.96 28.19
C LYS A 142 -13.59 -17.57 28.30
N PRO A 143 -12.52 -16.73 28.36
CA PRO A 143 -11.16 -17.23 28.51
C PRO A 143 -11.07 -18.09 29.77
N ARG A 144 -10.86 -19.39 29.59
CA ARG A 144 -10.54 -20.28 30.71
C ARG A 144 -9.09 -20.01 31.10
N PRO A 145 -8.79 -19.76 32.39
CA PRO A 145 -7.43 -19.47 32.82
C PRO A 145 -6.50 -20.63 32.42
N ALA A 146 -5.28 -20.27 32.03
CA ALA A 146 -4.24 -21.18 31.55
C ALA A 146 -4.15 -22.41 32.46
N LYS A 147 -4.62 -23.56 31.98
CA LYS A 147 -4.48 -24.83 32.67
C LYS A 147 -3.05 -25.34 32.52
N MET A 148 -2.12 -24.73 33.26
CA MET A 148 -1.03 -25.54 33.83
C MET A 148 -1.62 -26.31 35.01
N ALA A 149 -1.62 -27.63 34.91
CA ALA A 149 -1.86 -28.59 35.98
C ALA A 149 -3.18 -28.51 36.78
N LYS A 150 -4.25 -29.12 36.25
CA LYS A 150 -5.00 -30.15 37.01
C LYS A 150 -5.94 -30.91 36.06
N ALA A 151 -5.73 -32.21 35.97
CA ALA A 151 -6.72 -33.14 35.44
C ALA A 151 -8.01 -33.00 36.25
N ALA A 152 -9.00 -32.34 35.67
CA ALA A 152 -10.36 -32.24 36.19
C ALA A 152 -11.32 -32.20 35.01
N SER A 153 -11.36 -33.33 34.30
CA SER A 153 -12.53 -33.75 33.54
C SER A 153 -12.58 -35.25 33.72
N GLY A 154 -13.50 -35.71 34.56
CA GLY A 154 -13.77 -37.12 34.75
C GLY A 154 -14.04 -37.76 33.39
N VAL A 155 -13.17 -38.68 33.00
CA VAL A 155 -13.46 -39.64 31.95
C VAL A 155 -14.49 -40.60 32.54
N PRO A 156 -15.73 -40.71 32.02
CA PRO A 156 -16.53 -41.88 32.33
C PRO A 156 -15.86 -43.05 31.61
N THR A 157 -15.03 -43.80 32.32
CA THR A 157 -14.57 -45.10 31.85
C THR A 157 -15.80 -46.01 31.84
N SER A 158 -16.36 -46.27 30.65
CA SER A 158 -17.33 -47.35 30.46
C SER A 158 -16.61 -48.66 30.72
N ARG A 159 -16.67 -49.14 31.95
CA ARG A 159 -16.23 -50.48 32.34
C ARG A 159 -17.33 -51.45 31.89
N PRO A 160 -17.05 -52.44 31.01
CA PRO A 160 -18.05 -53.46 30.71
C PRO A 160 -18.23 -54.34 31.95
N GLU A 161 -19.48 -54.42 32.43
CA GLU A 161 -19.87 -55.37 33.48
C GLU A 161 -19.74 -56.78 32.90
N LYS A 162 -18.99 -57.64 33.59
CA LYS A 162 -18.98 -59.08 33.31
C LYS A 162 -20.30 -59.64 33.85
N GLU A 163 -21.09 -60.23 32.97
CA GLU A 163 -22.18 -61.13 33.34
C GLU A 163 -21.54 -62.35 34.01
N GLU A 164 -21.84 -62.56 35.30
CA GLU A 164 -21.54 -63.81 36.00
C GLU A 164 -22.65 -64.81 35.62
N GLU A 165 -22.30 -65.78 34.77
CA GLU A 165 -23.07 -66.99 34.56
C GLU A 165 -22.94 -67.85 35.83
N GLU A 166 -24.02 -67.99 36.60
CA GLU A 166 -24.14 -69.03 37.63
C GLU A 166 -24.29 -70.38 36.93
N GLU A 167 -23.18 -71.13 36.81
CA GLU A 167 -23.20 -72.56 36.52
C GLU A 167 -23.58 -73.36 37.78
N GLU A 168 -24.36 -74.39 37.52
CA GLU A 168 -24.93 -75.37 38.43
C GLU A 168 -23.88 -76.08 39.30
N GLU A 169 -24.18 -76.27 40.59
CA GLU A 169 -23.70 -77.43 41.33
C GLU A 169 -24.92 -78.21 41.84
N GLU A 170 -25.23 -79.29 41.11
CA GLU A 170 -25.84 -80.49 41.65
C GLU A 170 -24.94 -81.05 42.76
N GLU A 171 -25.49 -81.32 43.95
CA GLU A 171 -24.99 -82.43 44.78
C GLU A 171 -26.04 -82.86 45.84
N GLU A 172 -26.41 -84.14 45.72
CA GLU A 172 -27.03 -85.11 46.67
C GLU A 172 -28.40 -84.87 47.33
#